data_AF-A0A1H4EP46-F1
#
_entry.id   AF-A0A1H4EP46-F1
#
_cell.length_a   1.000
_cell.length_b   1.000
_cell.length_c   1.000
_cell.angle_alpha   90.00
_cell.angle_beta   90.00
_cell.angle_gamma   90.00
#
_symmetry.space_group_name_H-M   'P 1'
#
loop_
_entity.id
_entity.type
_entity.pdbx_description
1 polymer ?
#
loop_
_entity_poly.entity_id
_entity_poly.type
_entity_poly.pdbx_seq_one_letter_code
_entity_poly.pdbx_strand_id
1 'polypeptide(L)'
;RRSKHLCADAGYRGKGAMAVILAHGYIPHVVSRKSEAAQKKRDPKKKARRWVVEACHGWFNRFRKLLVRYEKLEHTFLALNHLAATIIALRKIELPVNIIYG
;
A
#
# COMPACT_ATOMS: atom_id res chain seq x y z
N ARG A 1 8.32 -19.20 -9.99
CA ARG A 1 7.89 -18.53 -8.73
C ARG A 1 8.01 -17.02 -8.94
N ARG A 2 6.91 -16.24 -9.02
CA ARG A 2 6.98 -14.77 -9.17
C ARG A 2 7.71 -14.19 -7.95
N SER A 3 8.70 -13.33 -8.17
CA SER A 3 9.38 -12.61 -7.09
C SER A 3 8.38 -11.74 -6.32
N LYS A 4 8.31 -11.91 -5.00
CA LYS A 4 7.39 -11.15 -4.13
C LYS A 4 8.00 -9.78 -3.82
N HIS A 5 7.75 -8.80 -4.67
CA HIS A 5 8.22 -7.42 -4.42
C HIS A 5 7.26 -6.69 -3.48
N LEU A 6 7.78 -6.06 -2.43
CA LEU A 6 7.01 -5.22 -1.52
C LEU A 6 7.45 -3.76 -1.66
N CYS A 7 6.52 -2.86 -1.98
CA CYS A 7 6.75 -1.42 -1.90
C CYS A 7 6.16 -0.90 -0.59
N ALA A 8 6.93 -0.14 0.18
CA ALA A 8 6.47 0.44 1.44
C ALA A 8 6.97 1.87 1.60
N ASP A 9 6.30 2.65 2.45
CA ASP A 9 6.70 4.02 2.73
C ASP A 9 8.05 4.08 3.48
N ALA A 10 8.72 5.24 3.39
CA ALA A 10 10.00 5.50 4.04
C ALA A 10 9.98 5.28 5.57
N GLY A 11 8.83 5.37 6.23
CA GLY A 11 8.68 5.02 7.65
C GLY A 11 9.09 3.58 7.98
N TYR A 12 9.03 2.66 7.01
CA TYR A 12 9.40 1.25 7.17
C TYR A 12 10.90 0.96 6.93
N ARG A 13 11.75 1.99 6.90
CA ARG A 13 13.21 1.83 6.73
C ARG A 13 13.94 1.32 7.98
N GLY A 14 13.27 1.26 9.12
CA GLY A 14 13.86 0.78 10.37
C GLY A 14 14.30 -0.68 10.28
N LYS A 15 15.33 -1.04 11.08
CA LYS A 15 15.89 -2.40 11.11
C LYS A 15 14.84 -3.47 11.40
N GLY A 16 13.93 -3.22 12.34
CA GLY A 16 12.85 -4.15 12.69
C GLY A 16 11.88 -4.40 11.53
N ALA A 17 11.42 -3.33 10.87
CA ALA A 17 10.56 -3.46 9.69
C ALA A 17 11.25 -4.23 8.56
N MET A 18 12.53 -3.95 8.30
CA MET A 18 13.29 -4.64 7.27
C MET A 18 13.46 -6.14 7.59
N ALA A 19 13.72 -6.49 8.85
CA ALA A 19 13.83 -7.88 9.29
C ALA A 19 12.54 -8.66 9.04
N VAL A 20 11.38 -8.07 9.35
CA VAL A 20 10.07 -8.68 9.10
C VAL A 20 9.82 -8.87 7.60
N ILE A 21 10.10 -7.86 6.78
CA ILE A 21 9.89 -7.92 5.32
C ILE A 21 10.73 -9.05 4.70
N LEU A 22 12.00 -9.16 5.11
CA LEU A 22 12.90 -10.20 4.63
C LEU A 22 12.51 -11.59 5.16
N ALA A 23 12.08 -11.69 6.42
CA ALA A 23 11.63 -12.95 7.01
C ALA A 23 10.41 -13.54 6.28
N HIS A 24 9.51 -12.68 5.78
CA HIS A 24 8.38 -13.11 4.94
C HIS A 24 8.75 -13.40 3.47
N GLY A 25 10.03 -13.27 3.11
CA GLY A 25 10.54 -13.58 1.77
C GLY A 25 10.19 -12.53 0.71
N TYR A 26 9.97 -11.28 1.11
CA TYR A 26 9.74 -10.17 0.19
C TYR A 26 11.05 -9.50 -0.21
N ILE A 27 11.07 -8.95 -1.43
CA ILE A 27 12.12 -8.04 -1.92
C ILE A 27 11.69 -6.62 -1.57
N PRO A 28 12.35 -5.94 -0.61
CA PRO A 28 11.96 -4.63 -0.13
C PRO A 28 12.26 -3.51 -1.13
N HIS A 29 11.25 -2.69 -1.44
CA HIS A 29 11.37 -1.42 -2.15
C HIS A 29 10.93 -0.29 -1.21
N VAL A 30 11.76 0.02 -0.22
CA VAL A 30 11.47 1.03 0.82
C VAL A 30 12.36 2.25 0.61
N VAL A 31 11.96 3.13 -0.31
CA VAL A 31 12.79 4.26 -0.76
C VAL A 31 12.12 5.60 -0.44
N SER A 32 12.90 6.56 0.08
CA SER A 32 12.45 7.93 0.29
C SER A 32 12.33 8.66 -1.05
N ARG A 33 11.42 9.63 -1.12
CA ARG A 33 11.21 10.46 -2.32
C ARG A 33 12.51 11.03 -2.88
N LYS A 34 13.39 11.57 -2.02
CA LYS A 34 14.70 12.13 -2.42
C LYS A 34 15.61 11.07 -3.04
N SER A 35 15.68 9.88 -2.45
CA SER A 35 16.53 8.80 -2.94
C SER A 35 15.99 8.20 -4.25
N GLU A 36 14.67 8.07 -4.39
CA GLU A 36 14.04 7.59 -5.62
C GLU A 36 14.25 8.57 -6.78
N ALA A 37 14.13 9.89 -6.51
CA ALA A 37 14.44 10.93 -7.49
C ALA A 37 15.91 10.90 -7.95
N ALA A 38 16.85 10.76 -7.00
CA ALA A 38 18.27 10.64 -7.32
C ALA A 38 18.57 9.37 -8.15
N GLN A 39 17.93 8.26 -7.82
CA GLN A 39 18.05 7.01 -8.57
C GLN A 39 17.51 7.13 -9.99
N LYS A 40 16.37 7.81 -10.19
CA LYS A 40 15.83 8.09 -11.53
C LYS A 40 16.69 9.05 -12.34
N LYS A 41 17.35 10.03 -11.68
CA LYS A 41 18.32 10.92 -12.32
C LYS A 41 19.57 10.15 -12.80
N ARG A 42 20.01 9.16 -12.03
CA ARG A 42 21.18 8.32 -12.36
C ARG A 42 20.85 7.26 -13.44
N ASP A 43 19.67 6.66 -13.36
CA ASP A 43 19.18 5.68 -14.32
C ASP A 43 17.74 6.01 -14.73
N PRO A 44 17.56 6.64 -15.91
CA PRO A 44 16.23 7.00 -16.42
C PRO A 44 15.29 5.82 -16.65
N LYS A 45 15.82 4.59 -16.81
CA LYS A 45 15.00 3.38 -17.03
C LYS A 45 14.37 2.86 -15.73
N LYS A 46 14.82 3.37 -14.56
CA LYS A 46 14.32 2.93 -13.26
C LYS A 46 12.91 3.44 -13.00
N LYS A 47 11.97 2.51 -12.81
CA LYS A 47 10.56 2.83 -12.50
C LYS A 47 10.43 3.29 -11.05
N ALA A 48 9.88 4.49 -10.86
CA ALA A 48 9.43 4.96 -9.56
C ALA A 48 8.16 4.19 -9.14
N ARG A 49 8.19 3.55 -7.97
CA ARG A 49 7.11 2.68 -7.46
C ARG A 49 6.41 3.25 -6.23
N ARG A 50 6.98 4.30 -5.62
CA ARG A 50 6.44 4.92 -4.40
C ARG A 50 5.03 5.48 -4.59
N TRP A 51 4.72 6.04 -5.76
CA TRP A 51 3.39 6.61 -6.04
C TRP A 51 2.25 5.60 -5.86
N VAL A 52 2.51 4.30 -6.01
CA VAL A 52 1.52 3.24 -5.78
C VAL A 52 1.15 3.15 -4.29
N VAL A 53 2.14 3.27 -3.40
CA VAL A 53 1.92 3.29 -1.95
C VAL A 53 1.14 4.54 -1.54
N GLU A 54 1.51 5.70 -2.10
CA GLU A 54 0.83 6.97 -1.84
C GLU A 54 -0.62 6.96 -2.36
N ALA A 55 -0.86 6.39 -3.55
CA ALA A 55 -2.20 6.20 -4.09
C ALA A 55 -3.04 5.27 -3.21
N CYS A 56 -2.44 4.18 -2.72
CA CYS A 56 -3.09 3.24 -1.81
C CYS A 56 -3.53 3.92 -0.51
N HIS A 57 -2.63 4.67 0.15
CA HIS A 57 -3.00 5.49 1.31
C HIS A 57 -4.09 6.52 0.97
N GLY A 58 -4.02 7.16 -0.20
CA GLY A 58 -5.05 8.08 -0.68
C GLY A 58 -6.43 7.43 -0.84
N TRP A 59 -6.49 6.16 -1.26
CA TRP A 59 -7.74 5.41 -1.34
C TRP A 59 -8.30 5.10 0.04
N PHE A 60 -7.45 4.65 0.98
CA PHE A 60 -7.88 4.38 2.35
C PHE A 60 -8.32 5.64 3.11
N ASN A 61 -7.65 6.77 2.88
CA ASN A 61 -8.01 8.05 3.50
C ASN A 61 -9.39 8.58 3.09
N ARG A 62 -9.98 8.06 1.99
CA ARG A 62 -11.37 8.39 1.61
C ARG A 62 -12.41 7.71 2.51
N PHE A 63 -12.03 6.69 3.27
CA PHE A 63 -12.88 6.05 4.26
C PHE A 63 -12.74 6.79 5.58
N ARG A 64 -13.69 7.67 5.92
CA ARG A 64 -13.67 8.45 7.18
C ARG A 64 -13.47 7.58 8.42
N LYS A 65 -14.02 6.36 8.41
CA LYS A 65 -13.87 5.38 9.49
C LYS A 65 -12.44 4.87 9.70
N LEU A 66 -11.60 4.88 8.64
CA LEU A 66 -10.20 4.49 8.69
C LEU A 66 -9.24 5.67 8.87
N LEU A 67 -9.65 6.88 8.47
CA LEU A 67 -8.80 8.08 8.55
C LEU A 67 -8.31 8.35 9.98
N VAL A 68 -9.21 8.22 10.95
CA VAL A 68 -8.87 8.28 12.38
C VAL A 68 -9.07 6.89 12.97
N ARG A 69 -8.01 6.36 13.60
CA ARG A 69 -8.06 5.04 14.24
C ARG A 69 -8.81 5.13 15.56
N TYR A 70 -10.10 4.82 15.51
CA TYR A 70 -10.94 4.65 16.71
C TYR A 70 -10.93 3.22 17.26
N GLU A 71 -10.55 2.24 16.43
CA GLU A 71 -10.54 0.84 16.83
C GLU A 71 -9.45 0.56 17.88
N LYS A 72 -9.88 0.10 19.06
CA LYS A 72 -8.99 -0.29 20.16
C LYS A 72 -8.30 -1.63 19.89
N LEU A 73 -8.99 -2.54 19.22
CA LEU A 73 -8.50 -3.89 18.93
C LEU A 73 -7.84 -3.94 17.56
N GLU A 74 -6.69 -4.61 17.48
CA GLU A 74 -5.90 -4.72 16.24
C GLU A 74 -6.65 -5.50 15.16
N HIS A 75 -7.35 -6.57 15.53
CA HIS A 75 -8.12 -7.38 14.57
C HIS A 75 -9.28 -6.60 13.96
N THR A 76 -9.96 -5.74 14.72
CA THR A 76 -11.05 -4.91 14.20
C THR A 76 -10.52 -3.88 13.21
N PHE A 77 -9.36 -3.27 13.52
CA PHE A 77 -8.69 -2.37 12.57
C PHE A 77 -8.29 -3.10 11.29
N LEU A 78 -7.72 -4.30 11.39
CA LEU A 78 -7.35 -5.10 10.24
C LEU A 78 -8.58 -5.48 9.38
N ALA A 79 -9.68 -5.89 10.02
CA ALA A 79 -10.93 -6.23 9.35
C ALA A 79 -11.50 -5.02 8.57
N LEU A 80 -11.47 -3.82 9.14
CA LEU A 80 -11.91 -2.61 8.44
C LEU A 80 -11.02 -2.26 7.24
N ASN A 81 -9.70 -2.46 7.35
CA ASN A 81 -8.79 -2.29 6.21
C ASN A 81 -9.11 -3.29 5.09
N HIS A 82 -9.38 -4.56 5.44
CA HIS A 82 -9.79 -5.57 4.48
C HIS A 82 -11.13 -5.22 3.81
N LEU A 83 -12.10 -4.74 4.57
CA LEU A 83 -13.40 -4.30 4.05
C LEU A 83 -13.23 -3.12 3.07
N ALA A 84 -12.44 -2.11 3.43
CA ALA A 84 -12.16 -0.98 2.54
C ALA A 84 -11.43 -1.43 1.26
N ALA A 85 -10.44 -2.32 1.36
CA ALA A 85 -9.74 -2.88 0.21
C ALA A 85 -10.70 -3.66 -0.71
N THR A 86 -11.63 -4.42 -0.13
CA THR A 86 -12.66 -5.15 -0.86
C THR A 86 -13.60 -4.20 -1.61
N ILE A 87 -14.06 -3.12 -0.96
CA ILE A 87 -14.91 -2.11 -1.61
C ILE A 87 -14.16 -1.40 -2.75
N ILE A 88 -12.88 -1.06 -2.54
CA ILE A 88 -12.04 -0.47 -3.61
C ILE A 88 -11.92 -1.42 -4.79
N ALA A 89 -11.63 -2.70 -4.54
CA ALA A 89 -11.51 -3.72 -5.58
C ALA A 89 -12.84 -3.89 -6.33
N LEU A 90 -13.95 -4.00 -5.61
CA LEU A 90 -15.29 -4.14 -6.19
C LEU A 90 -15.64 -2.96 -7.11
N ARG A 91 -15.36 -1.73 -6.70
CA ARG A 91 -15.58 -0.53 -7.52
C ARG A 91 -14.71 -0.43 -8.78
N LYS A 92 -13.62 -1.19 -8.84
CA LYS A 92 -12.70 -1.22 -9.99
C LYS A 92 -13.04 -2.29 -11.00
N ILE A 93 -13.90 -3.24 -10.65
CA ILE A 93 -14.40 -4.25 -11.56
C ILE A 93 -15.53 -3.61 -12.36
N GLU A 94 -15.44 -3.68 -13.69
CA GLU A 94 -16.55 -3.34 -14.57
C GLU A 94 -17.60 -4.46 -14.45
N LEU A 95 -18.68 -4.16 -13.75
CA LEU A 95 -19.83 -5.07 -13.66
C LEU A 95 -20.90 -4.60 -14.65
N PRO A 96 -21.56 -5.52 -15.36
CA PRO A 96 -22.65 -5.19 -16.28
C PRO A 96 -23.88 -4.59 -15.56
N VAL A 97 -23.97 -4.75 -14.24
CA VAL A 97 -25.01 -4.18 -13.38
C VAL A 97 -24.33 -3.50 -12.20
N ASN A 98 -24.75 -2.28 -11.88
CA ASN A 98 -24.16 -1.47 -10.82
C ASN A 98 -24.71 -1.86 -9.44
N ILE A 99 -24.27 -2.99 -8.88
CA ILE A 99 -24.78 -3.58 -7.63
C ILE A 99 -24.54 -2.66 -6.40
N ILE A 100 -23.63 -1.69 -6.50
CA ILE A 100 -23.22 -0.83 -5.38
C ILE A 100 -24.24 0.29 -5.10
N TYR A 101 -25.00 0.68 -6.12
CA TYR A 101 -26.10 1.63 -6.01
C TYR A 101 -27.35 0.84 -6.38
N GLY A 102 -27.95 0.18 -5.39
CA GLY A 102 -29.28 -0.42 -5.58
C GLY A 102 -30.28 0.62 -6.07
#